data_AF-A0A355T1I1-F1
#
_entry.id   AF-A0A355T1I1-F1
#
_cell.length_a   1.000
_cell.length_b   1.000
_cell.length_c   1.000
_cell.angle_alpha   90.00
_cell.angle_beta   90.00
_cell.angle_gamma   90.00
#
_symmetry.space_group_name_H-M   'P 1'
#
loop_
_entity.id
_entity.type
_entity.pdbx_description
1 polymer ?
#
loop_
_entity_poly.entity_id
_entity_poly.type
_entity_poly.pdbx_seq_one_letter_code
_entity_poly.pdbx_strand_id
1 'polypeptide(L)'
;SGKIVTANNKIVSDSYPYSITKQWDLPYRAERIEELLAASTAHTVDSFNVMLMDNGSSFAAKFTPLLLTMAADAPETAAVRARLAEWDHRMDGDKPEPILFLSWMRELTRLVYADELKEEFASRWRFHPVFMEQVLTGVEGKEAWCDNTTTLNVEESCSALVDEALTKALADSKERFGDDMNAWRWDEAHPVVNRHIPGSFLPLLGDALTIVRPSSGGNHTINRGQHSIGSSNPFDNIHAAGYRAVYDLADLDASRYMISTGQSGNPFSPDFDHLATDWAEGGSITIATDRASIAAKSRMELTPAP
;
A
#
# COMPACT_ATOMS: atom_id res chain seq x y z
N SER A 1 4.91 -2.52 -28.84
CA SER A 1 4.15 -1.93 -27.72
C SER A 1 4.53 -0.47 -27.45
N GLY A 2 5.76 -0.02 -27.72
CA GLY A 2 6.15 1.40 -27.53
C GLY A 2 6.26 1.84 -26.06
N LYS A 3 6.24 0.88 -25.13
CA LYS A 3 6.24 1.10 -23.68
C LYS A 3 7.26 0.19 -23.01
N ILE A 4 7.85 0.66 -21.92
CA ILE A 4 8.68 -0.11 -20.98
C ILE A 4 8.05 0.08 -19.61
N VAL A 5 7.76 -1.02 -18.91
CA VAL A 5 7.15 -1.01 -17.58
C VAL A 5 8.00 -1.85 -16.64
N THR A 6 8.39 -1.27 -15.51
CA THR A 6 9.09 -1.96 -14.43
C THR A 6 8.53 -1.50 -13.09
N ALA A 7 8.10 -2.44 -12.26
CA ALA A 7 7.57 -2.17 -10.93
C ALA A 7 8.07 -3.22 -9.93
N ASN A 8 9.38 -3.49 -9.93
CA ASN A 8 10.06 -4.53 -9.12
C ASN A 8 9.64 -5.99 -9.44
N ASN A 9 8.74 -6.17 -10.40
CA ASN A 9 8.37 -7.46 -10.97
C ASN A 9 9.54 -8.09 -11.73
N LYS A 10 9.40 -9.39 -12.04
CA LYS A 10 10.39 -10.14 -12.81
C LYS A 10 10.58 -9.53 -14.20
N ILE A 11 11.84 -9.22 -14.56
CA ILE A 11 12.21 -8.52 -15.81
C ILE A 11 12.80 -9.45 -16.89
N VAL A 12 12.89 -10.75 -16.62
CA VAL A 12 13.43 -11.77 -17.54
C VAL A 12 12.49 -12.97 -17.62
N SER A 13 12.51 -13.69 -18.74
CA SER A 13 11.80 -14.96 -18.88
C SER A 13 12.40 -16.04 -17.98
N ASP A 14 11.65 -17.13 -17.76
CA ASP A 14 12.14 -18.31 -17.04
C ASP A 14 13.32 -19.00 -17.74
N SER A 15 13.48 -18.77 -19.05
CA SER A 15 14.57 -19.32 -19.87
C SER A 15 15.86 -18.50 -19.83
N TYR A 16 15.90 -17.39 -19.08
CA TYR A 16 17.09 -16.55 -18.98
C TYR A 16 18.23 -17.30 -18.25
N PRO A 17 19.43 -17.43 -18.84
CA PRO A 17 20.43 -18.41 -18.38
C PRO A 17 21.19 -18.00 -17.12
N TYR A 18 21.11 -16.73 -16.70
CA TYR A 18 21.84 -16.21 -15.55
C TYR A 18 20.92 -15.97 -14.35
N SER A 19 21.36 -16.38 -13.17
CA SER A 19 20.65 -16.09 -11.92
C SER A 19 20.75 -14.61 -11.58
N ILE A 20 19.61 -13.91 -11.48
CA ILE A 20 19.55 -12.51 -11.02
C ILE A 20 19.17 -12.45 -9.54
N THR A 21 18.00 -13.00 -9.18
CA THR A 21 17.50 -13.10 -7.81
C THR A 21 16.52 -14.28 -7.71
N LYS A 22 16.29 -14.77 -6.49
CA LYS A 22 15.27 -15.79 -6.18
C LYS A 22 13.91 -15.19 -5.83
N GLN A 23 13.87 -13.90 -5.50
CA GLN A 23 12.66 -13.21 -5.10
C GLN A 23 12.48 -11.94 -5.92
N TRP A 24 11.27 -11.81 -6.48
CA TRP A 24 10.79 -10.63 -7.19
C TRP A 24 9.55 -10.12 -6.47
N ASP A 25 9.23 -8.84 -6.62
CA ASP A 25 7.93 -8.34 -6.18
C ASP A 25 6.82 -8.92 -7.07
N LEU A 26 5.61 -8.99 -6.54
CA LEU A 26 4.47 -9.51 -7.30
C LEU A 26 4.11 -8.58 -8.46
N PRO A 27 3.61 -9.12 -9.58
CA PRO A 27 3.45 -8.35 -10.81
C PRO A 27 2.30 -7.35 -10.79
N TYR A 28 1.45 -7.35 -9.74
CA TYR A 28 0.22 -6.55 -9.64
C TYR A 28 0.38 -5.09 -10.08
N ARG A 29 1.43 -4.39 -9.63
CA ARG A 29 1.66 -2.99 -10.01
C ARG A 29 2.06 -2.84 -11.48
N ALA A 30 2.89 -3.75 -11.99
CA ALA A 30 3.29 -3.73 -13.40
C ALA A 30 2.11 -4.01 -14.32
N GLU A 31 1.30 -5.02 -13.99
CA GLU A 31 0.06 -5.35 -14.70
C GLU A 31 -0.90 -4.16 -14.70
N ARG A 32 -1.11 -3.53 -13.55
CA ARG A 32 -1.96 -2.33 -13.43
C ARG A 32 -1.46 -1.15 -14.27
N ILE A 33 -0.15 -0.89 -14.29
CA ILE A 33 0.44 0.14 -15.17
C ILE A 33 0.19 -0.23 -16.64
N GLU A 34 0.34 -1.50 -17.01
CA GLU A 34 0.10 -1.95 -18.37
C GLU A 34 -1.35 -1.79 -18.82
N GLU A 35 -2.32 -2.07 -17.93
CA GLU A 35 -3.75 -1.83 -18.14
C GLU A 35 -4.04 -0.35 -18.39
N LEU A 36 -3.55 0.53 -17.52
CA LEU A 36 -3.76 1.97 -17.63
C LEU A 36 -3.13 2.55 -18.90
N LEU A 37 -1.94 2.06 -19.28
CA LEU A 37 -1.29 2.43 -20.53
C LEU A 37 -2.05 1.93 -21.77
N ALA A 38 -2.69 0.77 -21.69
CA ALA A 38 -3.48 0.21 -22.79
C ALA A 38 -4.86 0.86 -22.95
N ALA A 39 -5.40 1.48 -21.89
CA ALA A 39 -6.70 2.15 -21.89
C ALA A 39 -6.73 3.43 -22.76
N SER A 40 -5.58 3.96 -23.17
CA SER A 40 -5.48 5.09 -24.09
C SER A 40 -4.38 4.89 -25.12
N THR A 41 -4.60 5.40 -26.32
CA THR A 41 -3.59 5.45 -27.40
C THR A 41 -2.69 6.68 -27.31
N ALA A 42 -3.05 7.67 -26.47
CA ALA A 42 -2.30 8.89 -26.24
C ALA A 42 -2.26 9.22 -24.74
N HIS A 43 -1.09 9.59 -24.23
CA HIS A 43 -0.88 9.98 -22.85
C HIS A 43 -0.26 11.38 -22.80
N THR A 44 -0.63 12.16 -21.80
CA THR A 44 -0.09 13.48 -21.52
C THR A 44 0.67 13.45 -20.19
N VAL A 45 1.42 14.52 -19.91
CA VAL A 45 2.04 14.71 -18.58
C VAL A 45 1.01 14.56 -17.46
N ASP A 46 -0.17 15.16 -17.63
CA ASP A 46 -1.23 15.11 -16.61
C ASP A 46 -1.81 13.70 -16.46
N SER A 47 -2.02 12.96 -17.55
CA SER A 47 -2.53 11.59 -17.46
C SER A 47 -1.54 10.68 -16.74
N PHE A 48 -0.24 10.83 -16.99
CA PHE A 48 0.79 10.11 -16.24
C PHE A 48 0.83 10.53 -14.77
N ASN A 49 0.66 11.81 -14.45
CA ASN A 49 0.64 12.27 -13.06
C ASN A 49 -0.55 11.65 -12.29
N VAL A 50 -1.72 11.53 -12.93
CA VAL A 50 -2.88 10.81 -12.37
C VAL A 50 -2.56 9.33 -12.17
N MET A 51 -1.89 8.67 -13.10
CA MET A 51 -1.52 7.25 -12.97
C MET A 51 -0.62 6.97 -11.76
N LEU A 52 0.28 7.90 -11.41
CA LEU A 52 1.14 7.77 -10.22
C LEU A 52 0.33 7.69 -8.91
N MET A 53 -0.93 8.11 -8.94
CA MET A 53 -1.86 8.11 -7.82
C MET A 53 -2.98 7.05 -7.96
N ASP A 54 -2.85 6.09 -8.88
CA ASP A 54 -3.86 5.03 -9.02
C ASP A 54 -3.89 4.10 -7.80
N ASN A 55 -5.07 3.99 -7.20
CA ASN A 55 -5.36 3.19 -6.02
C ASN A 55 -5.96 1.81 -6.35
N GLY A 56 -6.03 1.42 -7.63
CA GLY A 56 -6.55 0.11 -8.02
C GLY A 56 -5.66 -1.02 -7.51
N SER A 57 -6.24 -2.00 -6.83
CA SER A 57 -5.50 -3.11 -6.21
C SER A 57 -5.85 -4.44 -6.88
N SER A 58 -4.97 -4.92 -7.77
CA SER A 58 -5.12 -6.27 -8.37
C SER A 58 -5.04 -7.38 -7.32
N PHE A 59 -4.41 -7.11 -6.17
CA PHE A 59 -4.46 -7.99 -5.01
C PHE A 59 -5.88 -8.08 -4.43
N ALA A 60 -6.55 -6.94 -4.19
CA ALA A 60 -7.93 -6.94 -3.70
C ALA A 60 -8.88 -7.56 -4.73
N ALA A 61 -8.77 -7.17 -5.99
CA ALA A 61 -9.58 -7.72 -7.08
C ALA A 61 -9.46 -9.24 -7.24
N LYS A 62 -8.32 -9.81 -6.84
CA LYS A 62 -8.11 -11.25 -6.83
C LYS A 62 -8.68 -11.93 -5.59
N PHE A 63 -8.41 -11.41 -4.41
CA PHE A 63 -8.74 -12.07 -3.15
C PHE A 63 -10.19 -11.83 -2.71
N THR A 64 -10.76 -10.65 -2.92
CA THR A 64 -12.14 -10.35 -2.52
C THR A 64 -13.15 -11.37 -3.06
N PRO A 65 -13.23 -11.66 -4.38
CA PRO A 65 -14.19 -12.65 -4.89
C PRO A 65 -13.91 -14.08 -4.42
N LEU A 66 -12.64 -14.45 -4.25
CA LEU A 66 -12.24 -15.77 -3.72
C LEU A 66 -12.78 -15.95 -2.30
N LEU A 67 -12.54 -14.98 -1.42
CA LEU A 67 -12.99 -15.04 -0.03
C LEU A 67 -14.51 -14.99 0.09
N LEU A 68 -15.19 -14.15 -0.71
CA LEU A 68 -16.66 -14.08 -0.72
C LEU A 68 -17.30 -15.40 -1.15
N THR A 69 -16.67 -16.14 -2.07
CA THR A 69 -17.16 -17.46 -2.50
C THR A 69 -17.04 -18.51 -1.39
N MET A 70 -16.05 -18.36 -0.51
CA MET A 70 -15.78 -19.27 0.60
C MET A 70 -16.54 -18.91 1.88
N ALA A 71 -16.93 -17.65 2.03
CA ALA A 71 -17.61 -17.16 3.23
C ALA A 71 -19.05 -17.68 3.31
N ALA A 72 -19.46 -18.15 4.48
CA ALA A 72 -20.84 -18.52 4.78
C ALA A 72 -21.77 -17.30 4.75
N ASP A 73 -23.05 -17.58 4.50
CA ASP A 73 -24.10 -16.57 4.52
C ASP A 73 -24.59 -16.27 5.96
N ALA A 74 -23.67 -15.84 6.83
CA ALA A 74 -23.96 -15.53 8.23
C ALA A 74 -24.53 -14.10 8.38
N PRO A 75 -25.61 -13.89 9.18
CA PRO A 75 -26.25 -12.57 9.34
C PRO A 75 -25.33 -11.48 9.89
N GLU A 76 -24.42 -11.81 10.80
CA GLU A 76 -23.52 -10.87 11.48
C GLU A 76 -22.54 -10.18 10.53
N THR A 77 -22.17 -10.85 9.43
CA THR A 77 -21.20 -10.38 8.45
C THR A 77 -21.84 -10.06 7.10
N ALA A 78 -23.18 -10.19 6.98
CA ALA A 78 -23.92 -9.97 5.73
C ALA A 78 -23.71 -8.56 5.14
N ALA A 79 -23.74 -7.52 5.98
CA ALA A 79 -23.51 -6.15 5.52
C ALA A 79 -22.08 -5.93 5.00
N VAL A 80 -21.09 -6.61 5.59
CA VAL A 80 -19.69 -6.55 5.15
C VAL A 80 -19.53 -7.29 3.82
N ARG A 81 -20.08 -8.50 3.70
CA ARG A 81 -20.02 -9.28 2.45
C ARG A 81 -20.68 -8.54 1.30
N ALA A 82 -21.88 -8.00 1.51
CA ALA A 82 -22.61 -7.23 0.49
C ALA A 82 -21.81 -6.03 -0.01
N ARG A 83 -21.23 -5.27 0.92
CA ARG A 83 -20.38 -4.13 0.59
C ARG A 83 -19.12 -4.54 -0.19
N LEU A 84 -18.41 -5.56 0.26
CA LEU A 84 -17.21 -6.04 -0.43
C LEU A 84 -17.51 -6.65 -1.80
N ALA A 85 -18.72 -7.19 -2.01
CA ALA A 85 -19.17 -7.69 -3.30
C ALA A 85 -19.43 -6.57 -4.34
N GLU A 86 -19.80 -5.38 -3.88
CA GLU A 86 -20.04 -4.20 -4.73
C GLU A 86 -18.80 -3.31 -4.89
N TRP A 87 -17.76 -3.54 -4.07
CA TRP A 87 -16.53 -2.76 -4.09
C TRP A 87 -15.77 -2.92 -5.40
N ASP A 88 -15.26 -1.81 -5.94
CA ASP A 88 -14.44 -1.76 -7.15
C ASP A 88 -12.94 -2.05 -6.91
N HIS A 89 -12.60 -2.49 -5.70
CA HIS A 89 -11.24 -2.89 -5.30
C HIS A 89 -10.22 -1.74 -5.34
N ARG A 90 -10.69 -0.50 -5.23
CA ARG A 90 -9.84 0.68 -5.10
C ARG A 90 -9.58 0.99 -3.63
N MET A 91 -8.30 1.21 -3.31
CA MET A 91 -7.82 1.60 -1.98
C MET A 91 -8.00 3.10 -1.75
N ASP A 92 -9.18 3.63 -2.06
CA ASP A 92 -9.49 5.06 -1.97
C ASP A 92 -9.67 5.48 -0.51
N GLY A 93 -9.16 6.66 -0.16
CA GLY A 93 -9.05 7.13 1.22
C GLY A 93 -10.36 7.38 1.94
N ASP A 94 -11.40 7.81 1.22
CA ASP A 94 -12.72 8.13 1.78
C ASP A 94 -13.61 6.89 1.98
N LYS A 95 -13.06 5.69 1.75
CA LYS A 95 -13.82 4.43 1.70
C LYS A 95 -13.56 3.53 2.91
N PRO A 96 -14.58 2.83 3.44
CA PRO A 96 -14.41 1.81 4.48
C PRO A 96 -13.96 0.45 3.94
N GLU A 97 -14.21 0.15 2.66
CA GLU A 97 -13.93 -1.14 2.03
C GLU A 97 -12.46 -1.58 2.14
N PRO A 98 -11.45 -0.70 1.97
CA PRO A 98 -10.05 -1.05 2.19
C PRO A 98 -9.77 -1.56 3.61
N ILE A 99 -10.38 -0.95 4.63
CA ILE A 99 -10.26 -1.37 6.03
C ILE A 99 -10.85 -2.76 6.18
N LEU A 100 -12.08 -2.97 5.72
CA LEU A 100 -12.78 -4.25 5.83
C LEU A 100 -11.98 -5.39 5.17
N PHE A 101 -11.51 -5.17 3.95
CA PHE A 101 -10.74 -6.16 3.21
C PHE A 101 -9.38 -6.47 3.87
N LEU A 102 -8.61 -5.45 4.26
CA LEU A 102 -7.30 -5.66 4.85
C LEU A 102 -7.38 -6.23 6.27
N SER A 103 -8.38 -5.84 7.07
CA SER A 103 -8.67 -6.46 8.36
C SER A 103 -9.00 -7.94 8.20
N TRP A 104 -9.83 -8.29 7.21
CA TRP A 104 -10.16 -9.68 6.91
C TRP A 104 -8.93 -10.49 6.52
N MET A 105 -8.12 -9.98 5.58
CA MET A 105 -6.87 -10.62 5.16
C MET A 105 -5.88 -10.74 6.32
N ARG A 106 -5.80 -9.75 7.21
CA ARG A 106 -4.90 -9.75 8.37
C ARG A 106 -5.28 -10.85 9.35
N GLU A 107 -6.56 -10.96 9.70
CA GLU A 107 -7.04 -12.01 10.60
C GLU A 107 -6.95 -13.40 9.97
N LEU A 108 -7.25 -13.52 8.68
CA LEU A 108 -7.08 -14.79 7.96
C LEU A 108 -5.62 -15.23 7.95
N THR A 109 -4.69 -14.31 7.66
CA THR A 109 -3.24 -14.56 7.75
C THR A 109 -2.84 -15.02 9.14
N ARG A 110 -3.44 -14.47 10.20
CA ARG A 110 -3.18 -14.89 11.58
C ARG A 110 -3.69 -16.30 11.84
N LEU A 111 -4.92 -16.62 11.43
CA LEU A 111 -5.53 -17.94 11.65
C LEU A 111 -4.80 -19.05 10.89
N VAL A 112 -4.35 -18.80 9.66
CA VAL A 112 -3.66 -19.81 8.83
C VAL A 112 -2.21 -20.05 9.25
N TYR A 113 -1.52 -19.06 9.84
CA TYR A 113 -0.07 -19.16 10.08
C TYR A 113 0.33 -19.30 11.55
N ALA A 114 -0.51 -18.86 12.50
CA ALA A 114 -0.06 -18.68 13.88
C ALA A 114 0.22 -19.99 14.61
N ASP A 115 -0.63 -21.00 14.42
CA ASP A 115 -0.48 -22.30 15.06
C ASP A 115 0.65 -23.12 14.42
N GLU A 116 0.86 -22.98 13.11
CA GLU A 116 1.95 -23.64 12.38
C GLU A 116 3.32 -23.06 12.70
N LEU A 117 3.42 -21.72 12.74
CA LEU A 117 4.68 -21.04 12.99
C LEU A 117 4.99 -20.86 14.48
N LYS A 118 4.00 -20.90 15.36
CA LYS A 118 4.18 -20.82 16.83
C LYS A 118 5.00 -19.58 17.22
N GLU A 119 6.11 -19.78 17.93
CA GLU A 119 7.02 -18.72 18.40
C GLU A 119 7.59 -17.87 17.25
N GLU A 120 7.64 -18.44 16.04
CA GLU A 120 8.16 -17.80 14.83
C GLU A 120 7.12 -16.96 14.09
N PHE A 121 5.84 -16.99 14.51
CA PHE A 121 4.74 -16.28 13.84
C PHE A 121 4.93 -14.77 13.87
N ALA A 122 5.26 -14.18 15.02
CA ALA A 122 5.32 -12.73 15.19
C ALA A 122 6.29 -12.05 14.21
N SER A 123 7.43 -12.68 13.92
CA SER A 123 8.42 -12.17 12.97
C SER A 123 8.06 -12.41 11.50
N ARG A 124 7.05 -13.26 11.23
CA ARG A 124 6.58 -13.66 9.90
C ARG A 124 5.15 -13.20 9.60
N TRP A 125 4.50 -12.46 10.50
CA TRP A 125 3.13 -11.99 10.29
C TRP A 125 3.08 -10.85 9.26
N ARG A 126 3.02 -11.24 8.00
CA ARG A 126 2.92 -10.38 6.82
C ARG A 126 2.11 -11.08 5.74
N PHE A 127 1.63 -10.31 4.76
CA PHE A 127 0.95 -10.91 3.61
C PHE A 127 1.91 -11.71 2.75
N HIS A 128 1.50 -12.94 2.46
CA HIS A 128 2.17 -13.84 1.52
C HIS A 128 1.16 -14.24 0.42
N PRO A 129 0.82 -13.35 -0.53
CA PRO A 129 -0.32 -13.54 -1.41
C PRO A 129 -0.28 -14.86 -2.20
N VAL A 130 0.87 -15.20 -2.79
CA VAL A 130 0.99 -16.46 -3.57
C VAL A 130 0.75 -17.68 -2.68
N PHE A 131 1.28 -17.68 -1.46
CA PHE A 131 1.10 -18.80 -0.54
C PHE A 131 -0.35 -18.87 -0.04
N MET A 132 -0.93 -17.74 0.35
CA MET A 132 -2.32 -17.66 0.78
C MET A 132 -3.29 -18.14 -0.31
N GLU A 133 -3.06 -17.74 -1.56
CA GLU A 133 -3.85 -18.27 -2.70
C GLU A 133 -3.73 -19.79 -2.80
N GLN A 134 -2.51 -20.34 -2.70
CA GLN A 134 -2.28 -21.78 -2.77
C GLN A 134 -2.98 -22.54 -1.64
N VAL A 135 -2.98 -22.00 -0.42
CA VAL A 135 -3.73 -22.54 0.72
C VAL A 135 -5.23 -22.53 0.43
N LEU A 136 -5.79 -21.38 0.05
CA LEU A 136 -7.23 -21.22 -0.19
C LEU A 136 -7.76 -22.01 -1.39
N THR A 137 -6.89 -22.33 -2.37
CA THR A 137 -7.25 -23.08 -3.58
C THR A 137 -6.80 -24.54 -3.57
N GLY A 138 -6.22 -25.01 -2.46
CA GLY A 138 -5.82 -26.41 -2.28
C GLY A 138 -4.70 -26.88 -3.21
N VAL A 139 -3.76 -25.99 -3.56
CA VAL A 139 -2.63 -26.34 -4.41
C VAL A 139 -1.64 -27.19 -3.64
N GLU A 140 -1.35 -28.39 -4.13
CA GLU A 140 -0.34 -29.30 -3.55
C GLU A 140 -0.61 -29.69 -2.08
N GLY A 141 -1.88 -29.75 -1.64
CA GLY A 141 -2.22 -30.12 -0.26
C GLY A 141 -2.01 -29.00 0.76
N LYS A 142 -1.83 -27.75 0.31
CA LYS A 142 -1.58 -26.59 1.19
C LYS A 142 -2.82 -26.15 1.97
N GLU A 143 -4.01 -26.60 1.59
CA GLU A 143 -5.25 -26.42 2.36
C GLU A 143 -5.16 -26.99 3.78
N ALA A 144 -4.20 -27.91 4.04
CA ALA A 144 -3.91 -28.40 5.38
C ALA A 144 -3.51 -27.29 6.37
N TRP A 145 -3.01 -26.15 5.89
CA TRP A 145 -2.73 -24.98 6.75
C TRP A 145 -3.99 -24.28 7.27
N CYS A 146 -5.16 -24.71 6.83
CA CYS A 146 -6.43 -24.25 7.38
C CYS A 146 -6.90 -25.08 8.57
N ASP A 147 -6.29 -26.24 8.83
CA ASP A 147 -6.57 -27.06 10.00
C ASP A 147 -5.82 -26.49 11.21
N ASN A 148 -6.52 -26.20 12.30
CA ASN A 148 -5.88 -25.65 13.49
C ASN A 148 -5.26 -26.78 14.31
N THR A 149 -3.94 -26.88 14.27
CA THR A 149 -3.20 -27.96 14.95
C THR A 149 -3.33 -27.97 16.48
N THR A 150 -3.97 -26.95 17.08
CA THR A 150 -4.24 -26.86 18.52
C THR A 150 -5.63 -27.39 18.92
N THR A 151 -6.55 -27.58 17.99
CA THR A 151 -7.87 -28.15 18.27
C THR A 151 -7.80 -29.68 18.17
N LEU A 152 -8.22 -30.37 19.24
CA LEU A 152 -8.12 -31.83 19.30
C LEU A 152 -9.37 -32.48 18.69
N ASN A 153 -9.18 -33.31 17.66
CA ASN A 153 -10.23 -34.06 16.96
C ASN A 153 -11.26 -33.18 16.24
N VAL A 154 -10.84 -31.99 15.82
CA VAL A 154 -11.58 -31.12 14.90
C VAL A 154 -10.67 -30.92 13.71
N GLU A 155 -11.23 -30.97 12.50
CA GLU A 155 -10.51 -30.61 11.28
C GLU A 155 -11.23 -29.39 10.70
N GLU A 156 -10.59 -28.22 10.76
CA GLU A 156 -11.17 -27.00 10.20
C GLU A 156 -10.93 -26.89 8.70
N SER A 157 -11.93 -26.38 7.98
CA SER A 157 -11.80 -26.08 6.56
C SER A 157 -11.35 -24.64 6.35
N CYS A 158 -10.77 -24.34 5.19
CA CYS A 158 -10.46 -22.96 4.84
C CYS A 158 -11.71 -22.05 4.81
N SER A 159 -12.90 -22.58 4.48
CA SER A 159 -14.15 -21.81 4.54
C SER A 159 -14.48 -21.40 5.99
N ALA A 160 -14.31 -22.31 6.94
CA ALA A 160 -14.51 -22.01 8.37
C ALA A 160 -13.55 -20.92 8.87
N LEU A 161 -12.26 -20.98 8.48
CA LEU A 161 -11.29 -19.94 8.83
C LEU A 161 -11.58 -18.60 8.15
N VAL A 162 -12.05 -18.62 6.91
CA VAL A 162 -12.46 -17.41 6.18
C VAL A 162 -13.60 -16.70 6.92
N ASP A 163 -14.58 -17.44 7.44
CA ASP A 163 -15.69 -16.90 8.22
C ASP A 163 -15.28 -16.40 9.61
N GLU A 164 -14.45 -17.18 10.30
CA GLU A 164 -13.91 -16.79 11.59
C GLU A 164 -13.07 -15.50 11.46
N ALA A 165 -12.24 -15.42 10.42
CA ALA A 165 -11.43 -14.25 10.12
C ALA A 165 -12.31 -13.01 9.85
N LEU A 166 -13.41 -13.14 9.10
CA LEU A 166 -14.30 -12.02 8.81
C LEU A 166 -14.98 -11.50 10.08
N THR A 167 -15.43 -12.42 10.94
CA THR A 167 -16.06 -12.08 12.22
C THR A 167 -15.08 -11.35 13.14
N LYS A 168 -13.84 -11.86 13.27
CA LYS A 168 -12.79 -11.22 14.08
C LYS A 168 -12.36 -9.88 13.51
N ALA A 169 -12.24 -9.78 12.19
CA ALA A 169 -11.86 -8.55 11.50
C ALA A 169 -12.90 -7.45 11.73
N LEU A 170 -14.19 -7.78 11.64
CA LEU A 170 -15.27 -6.83 11.92
C LEU A 170 -15.25 -6.37 13.38
N ALA A 171 -15.02 -7.29 14.33
CA ALA A 171 -14.93 -6.95 15.74
C ALA A 171 -13.75 -6.00 16.06
N ASP A 172 -12.52 -6.33 15.60
CA ASP A 172 -11.34 -5.48 15.79
C ASP A 172 -11.49 -4.13 15.08
N SER A 173 -12.08 -4.11 13.89
CA SER A 173 -12.31 -2.85 13.16
C SER A 173 -13.32 -1.95 13.89
N LYS A 174 -14.38 -2.50 14.49
CA LYS A 174 -15.32 -1.73 15.32
C LYS A 174 -14.67 -1.18 16.59
N GLU A 175 -13.80 -1.95 17.22
CA GLU A 175 -13.04 -1.48 18.38
C GLU A 175 -12.13 -0.29 18.02
N ARG A 176 -11.51 -0.31 16.83
CA ARG A 176 -10.59 0.74 16.37
C ARG A 176 -11.28 1.98 15.81
N PHE A 177 -12.34 1.79 15.02
CA PHE A 177 -12.91 2.84 14.17
C PHE A 177 -14.36 3.19 14.54
N GLY A 178 -14.93 2.52 15.55
CA GLY A 178 -16.30 2.72 16.01
C GLY A 178 -17.32 1.84 15.28
N ASP A 179 -18.57 1.83 15.76
CA ASP A 179 -19.59 0.90 15.27
C ASP A 179 -20.16 1.23 13.88
N ASP A 180 -20.12 2.50 13.46
CA ASP A 180 -20.63 2.94 12.17
C ASP A 180 -19.59 2.80 11.07
N MET A 181 -19.66 1.67 10.36
CA MET A 181 -18.83 1.38 9.19
C MET A 181 -18.87 2.46 8.10
N ASN A 182 -19.95 3.25 7.98
CA ASN A 182 -20.03 4.29 6.95
C ASN A 182 -19.18 5.53 7.29
N ALA A 183 -18.81 5.68 8.56
CA ALA A 183 -17.93 6.76 9.02
C ALA A 183 -16.45 6.40 8.88
N TRP A 184 -16.11 5.13 8.63
CA TRP A 184 -14.71 4.71 8.53
C TRP A 184 -14.07 5.23 7.24
N ARG A 185 -12.85 5.72 7.36
CA ARG A 185 -12.05 6.25 6.25
C ARG A 185 -10.71 5.56 6.21
N TRP A 186 -10.38 4.99 5.06
CA TRP A 186 -9.09 4.35 4.84
C TRP A 186 -7.92 5.30 5.03
N ASP A 187 -8.03 6.56 4.60
CA ASP A 187 -6.91 7.51 4.70
C ASP A 187 -6.56 7.91 6.13
N GLU A 188 -7.54 7.92 7.04
CA GLU A 188 -7.34 8.12 8.47
C GLU A 188 -6.79 6.86 9.16
N ALA A 189 -7.19 5.67 8.71
CA ALA A 189 -6.64 4.40 9.18
C ALA A 189 -5.24 4.12 8.62
N HIS A 190 -4.92 4.64 7.43
CA HIS A 190 -3.68 4.45 6.68
C HIS A 190 -2.93 5.76 6.47
N PRO A 191 -2.60 6.50 7.52
CA PRO A 191 -1.84 7.73 7.35
C PRO A 191 -0.41 7.39 6.92
N VAL A 192 0.18 8.21 6.07
CA VAL A 192 1.64 8.20 5.88
C VAL A 192 2.30 8.75 7.13
N VAL A 193 3.24 8.01 7.70
CA VAL A 193 3.93 8.37 8.93
C VAL A 193 5.43 8.52 8.68
N ASN A 194 5.89 9.76 8.51
CA ASN A 194 7.31 10.09 8.34
C ASN A 194 7.92 10.41 9.71
N ARG A 195 8.45 9.40 10.39
CA ARG A 195 9.08 9.56 11.71
C ARG A 195 10.46 10.20 11.60
N HIS A 196 10.71 11.23 12.41
CA HIS A 196 12.02 11.84 12.51
C HIS A 196 12.98 10.98 13.35
N ILE A 197 13.77 10.13 12.70
CA ILE A 197 14.59 9.08 13.36
C ILE A 197 15.48 9.61 14.51
N PRO A 198 16.26 10.71 14.38
CA PRO A 198 17.07 11.20 15.49
C PRO A 198 16.24 11.73 16.67
N GLY A 199 15.05 12.25 16.38
CA GLY A 199 14.16 12.88 17.37
C GLY A 199 13.16 11.91 17.99
N SER A 200 12.89 10.78 17.34
CA SER A 200 11.88 9.80 17.77
C SER A 200 12.21 9.09 19.08
N PHE A 201 13.46 9.21 19.57
CA PHE A 201 13.86 8.68 20.88
C PHE A 201 13.44 9.58 22.05
N LEU A 202 13.06 10.83 21.79
CA LEU A 202 12.64 11.79 22.80
C LEU A 202 11.11 11.95 22.73
N PRO A 203 10.36 11.58 23.78
CA PRO A 203 8.91 11.79 23.84
C PRO A 203 8.54 13.26 23.59
N LEU A 204 7.38 13.53 23.01
CA LEU A 204 6.86 14.86 22.61
C LEU A 204 7.63 15.53 21.47
N LEU A 205 8.97 15.54 21.51
CA LEU A 205 9.78 16.06 20.41
C LEU A 205 9.67 15.15 19.18
N GLY A 206 9.70 13.83 19.38
CA GLY A 206 9.45 12.85 18.33
C GLY A 206 8.09 13.05 17.65
N ASP A 207 7.05 13.30 18.44
CA ASP A 207 5.69 13.52 17.94
C ASP A 207 5.59 14.83 17.15
N ALA A 208 6.16 15.92 17.69
CA ALA A 208 6.18 17.23 17.02
C ALA A 208 6.96 17.23 15.70
N LEU A 209 7.94 16.33 15.56
CA LEU A 209 8.76 16.19 14.35
C LEU A 209 8.25 15.13 13.38
N THR A 210 7.24 14.34 13.77
CA THR A 210 6.66 13.31 12.91
C THR A 210 5.64 13.94 11.99
N ILE A 211 5.86 13.80 10.68
CA ILE A 211 4.94 14.33 9.67
C ILE A 211 3.93 13.23 9.33
N VAL A 212 2.66 13.50 9.65
CA VAL A 212 1.53 12.60 9.40
C VAL A 212 0.57 13.24 8.41
N ARG A 213 0.17 12.52 7.37
CA ARG A 213 -0.89 12.93 6.45
C ARG A 213 -1.80 11.75 6.13
N PRO A 214 -3.12 11.94 5.99
CA PRO A 214 -4.00 10.90 5.48
C PRO A 214 -3.50 10.41 4.12
N SER A 215 -3.55 9.10 3.84
CA SER A 215 -3.08 8.60 2.55
C SER A 215 -3.94 7.48 1.98
N SER A 216 -4.22 7.57 0.68
CA SER A 216 -4.84 6.49 -0.10
C SER A 216 -3.78 5.49 -0.57
N GLY A 217 -4.22 4.40 -1.19
CA GLY A 217 -3.34 3.38 -1.76
C GLY A 217 -3.07 2.23 -0.81
N GLY A 218 -2.09 1.39 -1.14
CA GLY A 218 -1.74 0.21 -0.34
C GLY A 218 -0.50 -0.51 -0.85
N ASN A 219 -0.24 -1.71 -0.32
CA ASN A 219 0.98 -2.48 -0.61
C ASN A 219 1.15 -2.81 -2.10
N HIS A 220 0.04 -3.00 -2.82
CA HIS A 220 -0.02 -3.54 -4.18
C HIS A 220 -0.65 -2.60 -5.22
N THR A 221 -0.85 -1.33 -4.87
CA THR A 221 -1.34 -0.26 -5.78
C THR A 221 -0.18 0.52 -6.38
N ILE A 222 -0.41 1.30 -7.45
CA ILE A 222 0.63 2.20 -8.01
C ILE A 222 0.93 3.33 -7.02
N ASN A 223 -0.11 3.93 -6.45
CA ASN A 223 0.02 4.81 -5.29
C ASN A 223 0.41 3.98 -4.05
N ARG A 224 1.69 3.64 -3.96
CA ARG A 224 2.16 2.63 -3.02
C ARG A 224 2.16 3.18 -1.60
N GLY A 225 1.47 2.48 -0.70
CA GLY A 225 1.45 2.74 0.74
C GLY A 225 1.64 1.44 1.50
N GLN A 226 2.90 1.08 1.78
CA GLN A 226 3.19 -0.20 2.41
C GLN A 226 2.96 -0.11 3.93
N HIS A 227 2.17 -1.04 4.48
CA HIS A 227 1.93 -1.19 5.92
C HIS A 227 2.46 -2.53 6.47
N SER A 228 2.55 -2.61 7.80
CA SER A 228 2.99 -3.82 8.53
C SER A 228 1.86 -4.34 9.41
N ILE A 229 1.17 -5.40 8.94
CA ILE A 229 -0.01 -5.95 9.63
C ILE A 229 0.28 -6.51 11.03
N GLY A 230 1.53 -6.89 11.30
CA GLY A 230 1.94 -7.39 12.62
C GLY A 230 2.24 -6.30 13.66
N SER A 231 2.15 -5.03 13.29
CA SER A 231 2.38 -3.92 14.23
C SER A 231 1.11 -3.53 15.02
N SER A 232 1.28 -2.71 16.06
CA SER A 232 0.15 -2.17 16.86
C SER A 232 -0.76 -1.26 16.04
N ASN A 233 -0.20 -0.56 15.04
CA ASN A 233 -0.90 0.24 14.05
C ASN A 233 -0.80 -0.49 12.69
N PRO A 234 -1.60 -1.56 12.48
CA PRO A 234 -1.39 -2.48 11.37
C PRO A 234 -1.52 -1.83 9.99
N PHE A 235 -2.12 -0.64 9.93
CA PHE A 235 -2.38 0.10 8.72
C PHE A 235 -1.52 1.35 8.59
N ASP A 236 -0.56 1.68 9.46
CA ASP A 236 0.32 2.84 9.19
C ASP A 236 1.04 2.66 7.83
N ASN A 237 0.97 3.66 6.95
CA ASN A 237 1.77 3.69 5.73
C ASN A 237 3.20 4.09 6.11
N ILE A 238 4.07 3.08 6.17
CA ILE A 238 5.46 3.19 6.64
C ILE A 238 6.47 3.18 5.50
N HIS A 239 6.04 2.96 4.25
CA HIS A 239 6.92 2.97 3.10
C HIS A 239 6.17 3.29 1.80
N ALA A 240 6.47 4.44 1.23
CA ALA A 240 5.81 5.02 0.06
C ALA A 240 6.84 5.66 -0.90
N ALA A 241 6.35 6.33 -1.94
CA ALA A 241 7.19 7.01 -2.91
C ALA A 241 7.89 8.24 -2.29
N GLY A 242 9.20 8.17 -2.06
CA GLY A 242 9.98 9.34 -1.64
C GLY A 242 10.12 10.40 -2.74
N TYR A 243 9.93 10.01 -4.00
CA TYR A 243 9.98 10.87 -5.18
C TYR A 243 9.02 10.35 -6.26
N ARG A 244 8.32 11.28 -6.90
CA ARG A 244 7.47 11.06 -8.08
C ARG A 244 7.89 12.03 -9.18
N ALA A 245 7.91 11.57 -10.42
CA ALA A 245 8.17 12.46 -11.55
C ALA A 245 7.52 11.97 -12.85
N VAL A 246 7.17 12.94 -13.68
CA VAL A 246 6.76 12.75 -15.08
C VAL A 246 7.61 13.69 -15.92
N TYR A 247 8.42 13.13 -16.82
CA TYR A 247 9.30 13.91 -17.68
C TYR A 247 8.64 14.12 -19.05
N ASP A 248 8.47 15.37 -19.44
CA ASP A 248 8.15 15.72 -20.82
C ASP A 248 9.46 15.93 -21.58
N LEU A 249 9.78 15.00 -22.48
CA LEU A 249 11.03 15.05 -23.24
C LEU A 249 10.99 16.07 -24.40
N ALA A 250 9.81 16.57 -24.76
CA ALA A 250 9.66 17.64 -25.74
C ALA A 250 9.78 19.03 -25.08
N ASP A 251 9.36 19.16 -23.83
CA ASP A 251 9.48 20.37 -23.02
C ASP A 251 9.83 20.05 -21.56
N LEU A 252 11.12 20.10 -21.23
CA LEU A 252 11.57 19.72 -19.89
C LEU A 252 11.02 20.64 -18.77
N ASP A 253 10.70 21.91 -19.07
CA ASP A 253 10.13 22.83 -18.08
C ASP A 253 8.66 22.48 -17.74
N ALA A 254 7.99 21.69 -18.59
CA ALA A 254 6.66 21.14 -18.34
C ALA A 254 6.68 19.85 -17.48
N SER A 255 7.86 19.33 -17.15
CA SER A 255 8.01 18.13 -16.32
C SER A 255 7.48 18.35 -14.90
N ARG A 256 6.93 17.30 -14.30
CA ARG A 256 6.32 17.30 -12.97
C ARG A 256 7.18 16.52 -11.99
N TYR A 257 7.31 17.06 -10.80
CA TYR A 257 8.15 16.52 -9.73
C TYR A 257 7.42 16.59 -8.40
N MET A 258 7.69 15.66 -7.50
CA MET A 258 7.24 15.75 -6.11
C MET A 258 8.14 14.89 -5.23
N ILE A 259 8.54 15.40 -4.07
CA ILE A 259 9.22 14.61 -3.03
C ILE A 259 8.29 14.48 -1.82
N SER A 260 8.47 13.42 -1.04
CA SER A 260 7.81 13.33 0.26
C SER A 260 8.33 14.45 1.18
N THR A 261 7.44 15.04 1.97
CA THR A 261 7.70 16.08 2.98
C THR A 261 8.12 17.45 2.43
N GLY A 262 9.40 17.66 2.14
CA GLY A 262 9.96 18.98 1.91
C GLY A 262 11.45 18.93 1.61
N GLN A 263 11.99 20.00 1.04
CA GLN A 263 13.36 20.04 0.53
C GLN A 263 14.42 20.12 1.64
N SER A 264 14.05 20.60 2.83
CA SER A 264 14.97 20.81 3.94
C SER A 264 14.87 19.69 4.98
N GLY A 265 16.00 19.17 5.42
CA GLY A 265 16.07 18.26 6.57
C GLY A 265 16.10 18.96 7.93
N ASN A 266 16.08 20.30 7.96
CA ASN A 266 16.07 21.07 9.20
C ASN A 266 14.61 21.30 9.66
N PRO A 267 14.19 20.79 10.84
CA PRO A 267 12.83 20.96 11.34
C PRO A 267 12.35 22.40 11.55
N PHE A 268 13.28 23.35 11.64
CA PHE A 268 12.96 24.77 11.81
C PHE A 268 12.88 25.52 10.48
N SER A 269 13.11 24.85 9.35
CA SER A 269 12.97 25.43 8.03
C SER A 269 11.50 25.45 7.61
N PRO A 270 11.02 26.52 6.94
CA PRO A 270 9.70 26.49 6.30
C PRO A 270 9.61 25.40 5.23
N ASP A 271 10.74 24.90 4.72
CA ASP A 271 10.78 23.89 3.67
C ASP A 271 10.84 22.45 4.21
N PHE A 272 10.65 22.22 5.52
CA PHE A 272 10.75 20.91 6.14
C PHE A 272 9.64 19.94 5.70
N ASP A 273 8.38 20.40 5.71
CA ASP A 273 7.21 19.58 5.38
C ASP A 273 6.20 20.27 4.44
N HIS A 274 6.58 21.40 3.82
CA HIS A 274 5.65 22.21 3.03
C HIS A 274 5.01 21.49 1.82
N LEU A 275 5.63 20.43 1.32
CA LEU A 275 5.11 19.60 0.22
C LEU A 275 4.34 18.38 0.73
N ALA A 276 4.26 18.13 2.03
CA ALA A 276 3.71 16.88 2.58
C ALA A 276 2.24 16.67 2.19
N THR A 277 1.44 17.74 2.23
CA THR A 277 0.02 17.69 1.86
C THR A 277 -0.13 17.48 0.35
N ASP A 278 0.52 18.31 -0.47
CA ASP A 278 0.49 18.17 -1.93
C ASP A 278 0.97 16.78 -2.36
N TRP A 279 2.03 16.26 -1.75
CA TRP A 279 2.50 14.89 -2.00
C TRP A 279 1.45 13.83 -1.67
N ALA A 280 0.71 13.97 -0.56
CA ALA A 280 -0.31 13.02 -0.15
C ALA A 280 -1.53 13.06 -1.07
N GLU A 281 -1.88 14.24 -1.57
CA GLU A 281 -3.03 14.49 -2.45
C GLU A 281 -2.72 14.30 -3.95
N GLY A 282 -1.46 14.01 -4.31
CA GLY A 282 -1.07 13.76 -5.71
C GLY A 282 -0.69 15.01 -6.51
N GLY A 283 -0.45 16.11 -5.82
CA GLY A 283 0.10 17.34 -6.38
C GLY A 283 1.51 17.16 -6.95
N SER A 284 1.94 18.16 -7.70
CA SER A 284 3.26 18.20 -8.31
C SER A 284 3.76 19.64 -8.46
N ILE A 285 5.08 19.80 -8.54
CA ILE A 285 5.76 21.06 -8.84
C ILE A 285 6.50 20.95 -10.17
N THR A 286 6.83 22.09 -10.77
CA THR A 286 7.72 22.20 -11.92
C THR A 286 9.08 22.74 -11.48
N ILE A 287 10.15 22.33 -12.16
CA ILE A 287 11.48 22.85 -11.91
C ILE A 287 11.91 23.62 -13.16
N ALA A 288 12.05 24.94 -13.02
CA ALA A 288 12.52 25.78 -14.11
C ALA A 288 13.98 25.46 -14.42
N THR A 289 14.31 25.34 -15.71
CA THR A 289 15.68 25.15 -16.20
C THR A 289 16.35 26.45 -16.63
N ASP A 290 15.57 27.51 -16.85
CA ASP A 290 16.10 28.81 -17.25
C ASP A 290 16.78 29.53 -16.07
N ARG A 291 17.99 30.06 -16.32
CA ARG A 291 18.82 30.67 -15.28
C ARG A 291 18.21 31.94 -14.68
N ALA A 292 17.41 32.67 -15.45
CA ALA A 292 16.84 33.94 -15.00
C ALA A 292 15.77 33.72 -13.93
N SER A 293 14.85 32.77 -14.15
CA SER A 293 13.84 32.37 -13.17
C SER A 293 14.45 31.79 -11.91
N ILE A 294 15.51 30.98 -12.03
CA ILE A 294 16.23 30.41 -10.88
C ILE A 294 16.89 31.53 -10.06
N ALA A 295 17.62 32.44 -10.71
CA ALA A 295 18.33 33.52 -10.03
C ALA A 295 17.39 34.52 -9.31
N ALA A 296 16.14 34.64 -9.75
CA ALA A 296 15.15 35.50 -9.14
C ALA A 296 14.61 34.98 -7.78
N LYS A 297 14.83 33.71 -7.43
CA LYS A 297 14.30 33.10 -6.19
C LYS A 297 15.20 33.34 -4.98
N SER A 298 16.44 32.84 -5.01
CA SER A 298 17.43 33.00 -3.95
C SER A 298 18.83 32.74 -4.51
N ARG A 299 19.84 33.47 -4.00
CA ARG A 299 21.24 33.33 -4.45
C ARG A 299 22.18 33.34 -3.25
N MET A 300 22.98 32.29 -3.14
CA MET A 300 24.13 32.21 -2.23
C MET A 300 25.41 32.16 -3.07
N GLU A 301 26.38 33.01 -2.72
CA GLU A 301 27.70 33.02 -3.37
C GLU A 301 28.73 32.44 -2.40
N LEU A 302 29.45 31.40 -2.82
CA LEU A 302 30.49 30.74 -2.05
C LEU A 302 31.85 31.12 -2.65
N THR A 303 32.63 31.92 -1.92
CA THR A 303 33.97 32.33 -2.32
C THR A 303 35.02 31.50 -1.57
N PRO A 304 36.02 30.89 -2.25
CA PRO A 304 37.11 30.19 -1.58
C PRO A 304 37.86 31.09 -0.60
N ALA A 305 38.28 30.53 0.54
CA ALA A 305 39.22 31.20 1.42
C ALA A 305 40.62 31.24 0.76
N PRO A 306 41.42 32.30 1.02
CA PRO A 306 42.77 32.44 0.49
C PRO A 306 43.75 31.37 1.00
#